data_AF-A0A962NF78-F1
#
_entry.id   AF-A0A962NF78-F1
#
_cell.length_a   1.000
_cell.length_b   1.000
_cell.length_c   1.000
_cell.angle_alpha   90.00
_cell.angle_beta   90.00
_cell.angle_gamma   90.00
#
_symmetry.space_group_name_H-M   'P 1'
#
loop_
_entity.id
_entity.type
_entity.pdbx_description
1 polymer ?
#
loop_
_entity_poly.entity_id
_entity_poly.type
_entity_poly.pdbx_seq_one_letter_code
_entity_poly.pdbx_strand_id
1 'polypeptide(L)'
;MNNPYLILGLPEYLPENPLDETGLDDATVKSAYLQQLRRYPPEQHPQVFQQIRRAYEQLETRQKRLQQALFDTTLPNRQDVVTALMPRNPPARPTLQQVQQLLAQG
;
A
#
# COMPACT_ATOMS: atom_id res chain seq x y z
N MET A 1 8.51 -12.48 3.68
CA MET A 1 7.08 -12.63 3.31
C MET A 1 6.75 -11.60 2.24
N ASN A 2 5.82 -11.86 1.32
CA ASN A 2 5.28 -10.81 0.46
C ASN A 2 4.38 -9.91 1.31
N ASN A 3 4.65 -8.61 1.30
CA ASN A 3 3.84 -7.61 1.98
C ASN A 3 2.39 -7.64 1.43
N PRO A 4 1.37 -7.83 2.28
CA PRO A 4 -0.02 -7.96 1.84
C PRO A 4 -0.55 -6.67 1.18
N TYR A 5 -0.04 -5.50 1.56
CA TYR A 5 -0.38 -4.24 0.93
C TYR A 5 0.09 -4.22 -0.53
N LEU A 6 1.32 -4.69 -0.79
CA LEU A 6 1.87 -4.77 -2.15
C LEU A 6 1.12 -5.77 -3.04
N ILE A 7 0.70 -6.91 -2.50
CA ILE A 7 -0.08 -7.91 -3.24
C ILE A 7 -1.43 -7.33 -3.70
N LEU A 8 -2.09 -6.55 -2.84
CA LEU A 8 -3.36 -5.91 -3.19
C LEU A 8 -3.17 -4.63 -4.03
N GLY A 9 -1.93 -4.18 -4.24
CA GLY A 9 -1.63 -2.91 -4.90
C GLY A 9 -2.08 -1.70 -4.07
N LEU A 10 -2.16 -1.88 -2.75
CA LEU A 10 -2.52 -0.82 -1.82
C LEU A 10 -1.24 -0.10 -1.37
N PRO A 11 -1.27 1.24 -1.27
CA PRO A 11 -0.19 2.00 -0.64
C PRO A 11 -0.03 1.56 0.83
N GLU A 12 1.20 1.30 1.21
CA GLU A 12 1.59 1.05 2.61
C GLU A 12 1.53 2.38 3.38
N TYR A 13 0.32 2.83 3.70
CA TYR A 13 0.12 3.98 4.58
C TYR A 13 0.36 3.53 6.01
N LEU A 14 1.58 3.74 6.49
CA LEU A 14 1.82 3.93 7.92
C LEU A 14 1.44 5.37 8.21
N PRO A 15 0.27 5.65 8.83
CA PRO A 15 0.00 7.00 9.27
C PRO A 15 1.07 7.40 10.29
N GLU A 16 1.45 8.68 10.27
CA GLU A 16 2.40 9.27 11.24
C GLU A 16 1.86 9.12 12.68
N ASN A 17 0.54 8.93 12.82
CA ASN A 17 -0.16 8.58 14.03
C ASN A 17 -1.04 7.32 13.82
N PRO A 18 -0.80 6.20 14.51
CA PRO A 18 -1.56 4.96 14.35
C PRO A 18 -3.06 5.06 14.76
N LEU A 19 -3.49 6.20 15.30
CA LEU A 19 -4.89 6.52 15.59
C LEU A 19 -5.57 7.38 14.51
N ASP A 20 -4.82 7.91 13.54
CA ASP A 20 -5.41 8.66 12.42
C ASP A 20 -6.08 7.69 11.43
N GLU A 21 -7.37 7.90 11.20
CA GLU A 21 -8.21 7.13 10.27
C GLU A 21 -7.92 7.50 8.80
N THR A 22 -6.65 7.56 8.40
CA THR A 22 -6.30 7.88 7.02
C THR A 22 -6.54 6.69 6.09
N GLY A 23 -7.78 6.60 5.59
CA GLY A 23 -8.11 6.26 4.20
C GLY A 23 -8.17 4.78 3.79
N LEU A 24 -7.69 3.84 4.62
CA LEU A 24 -7.74 2.41 4.30
C LEU A 24 -8.88 1.69 5.04
N ASP A 25 -10.09 1.96 4.58
CA ASP A 25 -11.31 1.30 5.08
C ASP A 25 -11.45 -0.12 4.51
N ASP A 26 -12.24 -0.94 5.21
CA ASP A 26 -12.56 -2.31 4.78
C ASP A 26 -13.15 -2.34 3.36
N ALA A 27 -13.91 -1.30 2.99
CA ALA A 27 -14.45 -1.12 1.65
C ALA A 27 -13.34 -0.94 0.60
N THR A 28 -12.31 -0.15 0.90
CA THR A 28 -11.15 0.08 0.03
C THR A 28 -10.37 -1.22 -0.16
N VAL A 29 -10.10 -1.96 0.93
CA VAL A 29 -9.40 -3.25 0.88
C VAL A 29 -10.18 -4.27 0.05
N LYS A 30 -11.51 -4.36 0.26
CA LYS A 30 -12.39 -5.24 -0.52
C LYS A 30 -12.43 -4.87 -2.00
N SER A 31 -12.44 -3.58 -2.32
CA SER A 31 -12.42 -3.12 -3.71
C SER A 31 -11.13 -3.53 -4.44
N ALA A 32 -9.97 -3.39 -3.78
CA ALA A 32 -8.68 -3.79 -4.32
C ALA A 32 -8.60 -5.31 -4.54
N TYR A 33 -9.11 -6.10 -3.58
CA TYR A 33 -9.23 -7.55 -3.73
C TYR A 33 -10.05 -7.94 -4.97
N LEU A 34 -11.22 -7.32 -5.18
CA LEU A 34 -12.05 -7.58 -6.36
C LEU A 34 -11.38 -7.15 -7.67
N GLN A 35 -10.64 -6.04 -7.68
CA GLN A 35 -9.87 -5.61 -8.84
C GLN A 35 -8.76 -6.61 -9.19
N GLN A 36 -8.02 -7.11 -8.19
CA GLN A 36 -6.99 -8.12 -8.41
C GLN A 36 -7.60 -9.45 -8.86
N LEU A 37 -8.77 -9.83 -8.34
CA LEU A 37 -9.48 -11.03 -8.77
C LEU A 37 -9.94 -10.95 -10.24
N ARG A 38 -10.36 -9.76 -10.69
CA ARG A 38 -10.69 -9.51 -12.11
C ARG A 38 -9.45 -9.58 -13.00
N ARG A 39 -8.29 -9.16 -12.50
CA ARG A 39 -7.02 -9.16 -13.25
C ARG A 39 -6.37 -10.54 -13.30
N TYR A 40 -6.52 -11.32 -12.23
CA TYR A 40 -5.92 -12.65 -12.08
C TYR A 40 -6.99 -13.68 -11.75
N PRO A 41 -7.71 -14.19 -12.77
CA PRO A 41 -8.76 -15.17 -12.55
C PRO A 41 -8.19 -16.48 -11.98
N PRO A 42 -8.91 -17.13 -11.05
CA PRO A 42 -8.42 -18.31 -10.33
C PRO A 42 -8.18 -19.52 -11.25
N GLU A 43 -8.89 -19.59 -12.38
CA GLU A 43 -8.76 -20.66 -13.37
C GLU A 43 -7.42 -20.62 -14.12
N GLN A 44 -6.85 -19.42 -14.32
CA GLN A 44 -5.60 -19.23 -15.06
C GLN A 44 -4.39 -19.13 -14.13
N HIS A 45 -4.56 -18.54 -12.94
CA HIS A 45 -3.46 -18.25 -12.03
C HIS A 45 -3.77 -18.64 -10.57
N PRO A 46 -3.91 -19.94 -10.26
CA PRO A 46 -4.30 -20.42 -8.92
C PRO A 46 -3.32 -20.01 -7.82
N GLN A 47 -2.02 -19.98 -8.14
CA GLN A 47 -0.96 -19.59 -7.18
C GLN A 47 -1.00 -18.10 -6.83
N VAL A 48 -1.31 -17.24 -7.81
CA VAL A 48 -1.44 -15.79 -7.61
C VAL A 48 -2.73 -15.49 -6.85
N PHE A 49 -3.82 -16.19 -7.19
CA PHE A 49 -5.08 -16.09 -6.46
C PHE A 49 -4.93 -16.43 -4.97
N GLN A 50 -4.20 -17.50 -4.63
CA GLN A 50 -3.93 -17.84 -3.23
C GLN A 50 -3.16 -16.75 -2.50
N GLN A 51 -2.22 -16.06 -3.16
CA GLN A 51 -1.48 -14.94 -2.58
C GLN A 51 -2.40 -13.74 -2.34
N ILE A 52 -3.23 -13.38 -3.32
CA ILE A 52 -4.21 -12.29 -3.22
C ILE A 52 -5.20 -12.55 -2.08
N ARG A 53 -5.71 -13.78 -1.99
CA ARG A 53 -6.63 -14.18 -0.93
C ARG A 53 -5.99 -14.09 0.46
N ARG A 54 -4.78 -14.61 0.62
CA ARG A 54 -4.05 -14.52 1.91
C ARG A 54 -3.79 -13.07 2.31
N ALA A 55 -3.44 -12.21 1.36
CA ALA A 55 -3.24 -10.79 1.61
C ALA A 55 -4.52 -10.09 2.06
N TYR A 56 -5.65 -10.38 1.42
CA TYR A 56 -6.96 -9.88 1.85
C TYR A 56 -7.32 -10.38 3.25
N GLU A 57 -7.17 -11.66 3.54
CA GLU A 57 -7.49 -12.23 4.85
C GLU A 57 -6.68 -11.61 6.00
N GLN A 58 -5.46 -11.12 5.72
CA GLN A 58 -4.62 -10.39 6.68
C GLN A 58 -5.06 -8.93 6.88
N LEU A 59 -5.65 -8.31 5.85
CA LEU A 59 -6.01 -6.89 5.87
C LEU A 59 -7.51 -6.63 5.96
N GLU A 60 -8.34 -7.67 6.02
CA GLU A 60 -9.80 -7.60 5.90
C GLU A 60 -10.47 -6.66 6.91
N THR A 61 -10.01 -6.69 8.17
CA THR A 61 -10.63 -5.90 9.25
C THR A 61 -9.63 -4.92 9.85
N ARG A 62 -10.14 -3.78 10.34
CA ARG A 62 -9.34 -2.79 11.08
C ARG A 62 -8.50 -3.44 12.19
N GLN A 63 -9.08 -4.37 12.95
CA GLN A 63 -8.37 -5.05 14.03
C GLN A 63 -7.14 -5.83 13.54
N LYS A 64 -7.25 -6.56 12.41
CA LYS A 64 -6.12 -7.30 11.84
C LYS A 64 -5.03 -6.35 11.34
N ARG A 65 -5.42 -5.23 10.70
CA ARG A 65 -4.49 -4.18 10.25
C ARG A 65 -3.74 -3.54 11.41
N LEU A 66 -4.44 -3.20 12.51
CA LEU A 66 -3.82 -2.67 13.73
C LEU A 66 -2.91 -3.69 14.40
N GLN A 67 -3.31 -4.96 14.43
CA GLN A 67 -2.47 -6.02 14.99
C GLN A 67 -1.16 -6.17 14.21
N GLN A 68 -1.22 -6.08 12.88
CA GLN A 68 -0.03 -6.05 12.03
C GLN A 68 0.79 -4.78 12.28
N ALA A 69 0.20 -3.59 12.24
CA ALA A 69 0.94 -2.35 12.43
C ALA A 69 1.63 -2.23 13.82
N LEU A 70 1.00 -2.76 14.87
CA LEU A 70 1.49 -2.63 16.24
C LEU A 70 2.40 -3.77 16.69
N PHE A 71 2.23 -4.97 16.13
CA PHE A 71 2.91 -6.18 16.62
C PHE A 71 3.67 -6.95 15.54
N ASP A 72 3.68 -6.49 14.30
CA ASP A 72 4.51 -7.13 13.28
C ASP A 72 5.99 -6.86 13.60
N THR A 73 6.67 -7.92 14.03
CA THR A 73 8.09 -7.92 14.38
C THR A 73 8.93 -8.56 13.28
N THR A 74 8.32 -8.85 12.12
CA THR A 74 9.03 -9.47 11.01
C THR A 74 9.94 -8.46 10.32
N LEU A 75 11.20 -8.85 10.10
CA LEU A 75 12.14 -8.01 9.37
C LEU A 75 11.65 -7.82 7.92
N PRO A 76 11.58 -6.57 7.42
CA PRO A 76 11.22 -6.31 6.03
C PRO A 76 12.23 -6.99 5.10
N ASN A 77 11.76 -7.58 4.00
CA ASN A 77 12.63 -8.18 3.00
C ASN A 77 13.23 -7.07 2.12
N ARG A 78 14.28 -7.39 1.35
CA ARG A 78 14.92 -6.47 0.39
C ARG A 78 13.92 -5.76 -0.53
N GLN A 79 12.88 -6.44 -1.00
CA GLN A 79 11.85 -5.83 -1.86
C GLN A 79 11.03 -4.76 -1.13
N ASP A 80 10.71 -4.99 0.15
CA ASP A 80 9.98 -4.05 0.98
C ASP A 80 10.84 -2.81 1.27
N VAL A 81 12.13 -3.02 1.55
CA VAL A 81 13.10 -1.92 1.76
C VAL A 81 13.25 -1.08 0.48
N VAL A 82 13.41 -1.72 -0.68
CA VAL A 82 13.51 -1.00 -1.96
C VAL A 82 12.25 -0.16 -2.19
N THR A 83 11.07 -0.71 -1.94
CA THR A 83 9.79 -0.02 -2.12
C THR A 83 9.62 1.15 -1.15
N ALA A 84 10.00 0.98 0.12
CA ALA A 84 9.95 2.05 1.12
C ALA A 84 10.89 3.21 0.79
N LEU A 85 12.03 2.92 0.16
CA LEU A 85 13.00 3.90 -0.32
C LEU A 85 12.62 4.54 -1.66
N MET A 86 11.63 4.00 -2.39
CA MET A 86 11.14 4.66 -3.60
C MET A 86 10.44 5.98 -3.22
N PRO A 87 10.69 7.06 -3.96
CA PRO A 87 10.00 8.32 -3.72
C PRO A 87 8.48 8.11 -3.88
N ARG A 88 7.76 8.18 -2.75
CA ARG A 88 6.31 7.97 -2.66
C ARG A 88 5.49 9.06 -3.36
N ASN A 89 6.17 10.14 -3.77
CA ASN A 89 5.64 11.17 -4.64
C ASN A 89 6.38 11.02 -5.97
N PRO A 90 5.72 10.83 -7.13
CA PRO A 90 6.42 11.08 -8.39
C PRO A 90 7.00 12.50 -8.30
N PRO A 91 8.17 12.80 -8.91
CA PRO A 91 8.58 14.18 -9.04
C PRO A 91 7.46 14.91 -9.81
N ALA A 92 6.57 15.56 -9.08
CA ALA A 92 5.54 16.39 -9.65
C ALA A 92 6.31 17.49 -10.36
N ARG A 93 6.18 17.56 -11.69
CA ARG A 93 6.75 18.67 -12.45
C ARG A 93 6.32 19.95 -11.74
N PRO A 94 7.27 20.76 -11.23
CA PRO A 94 6.92 21.92 -10.45
C PRO A 94 6.04 22.83 -11.31
N THR A 95 4.98 23.36 -10.71
CA THR A 95 4.10 24.29 -11.42
C THR A 95 4.86 25.58 -11.72
N LEU A 96 4.43 26.30 -12.76
CA LEU A 96 5.02 27.60 -13.12
C LEU A 96 5.10 28.54 -11.90
N GLN A 97 4.07 28.52 -11.04
CA GLN A 97 4.03 29.31 -9.81
C GLN A 97 5.14 28.93 -8.80
N GLN A 98 5.40 27.64 -8.61
CA GLN A 98 6.48 27.17 -7.73
C GLN A 98 7.85 27.60 -8.27
N VAL A 99 8.05 27.54 -9.59
CA VAL A 99 9.29 28.00 -10.23
C VAL A 99 9.45 29.51 -10.05
N GLN A 100 8.39 30.30 -10.24
CA GLN A 100 8.43 31.75 -10.04
C GLN A 100 8.75 32.14 -8.59
N GLN A 101 8.19 31.42 -7.61
CA GLN A 101 8.47 31.67 -6.20
C GLN A 101 9.92 31.39 -5.81
N LEU A 102 10.54 30.37 -6.40
CA LEU A 102 11.95 30.05 -6.16
C LEU A 102 12.89 31.08 -6.81
N LEU A 103 12.55 31.56 -8.00
CA LEU A 103 13.31 32.59 -8.70
C LEU A 103 13.20 33.97 -8.05
N ALA A 104 12.10 34.27 -7.36
CA ALA A 104 11.92 35.51 -6.61
C ALA A 104 12.65 35.54 -5.26
N GLN A 105 13.20 34.40 -4.82
CA GLN A 105 13.93 34.26 -3.55
C GLN A 105 15.46 34.26 -3.74
N GLY A 106 15.97 34.41 -4.97
CA GLY A 106 17.38 34.60 -5.29
C GLY A 106 17.66 35.98 -5.84
#